data_AF-A0A6N9C7V1-F1
#
_entry.id   AF-A0A6N9C7V1-F1
#
_cell.length_a   1.000
_cell.length_b   1.000
_cell.length_c   1.000
_cell.angle_alpha   90.00
_cell.angle_beta   90.00
_cell.angle_gamma   90.00
#
_symmetry.space_group_name_H-M   'P 1'
#
loop_
_entity.id
_entity.type
_entity.pdbx_description
1 polymer ?
#
loop_
_entity_poly.entity_id
_entity_poly.type
_entity_poly.pdbx_seq_one_letter_code
_entity_poly.pdbx_strand_id
1 'polypeptide(L)' 'MRLGGPVFGETSNPDNWAEAVKNHGYSAAYCPVNSESDEATIDAYIDAAKKADIVIAEVGAWSNPISIDDT' A
#
# COMPACT_ATOMS: atom_id res chain seq x y z
N MET A 1 -11.83 6.48 14.21
CA MET A 1 -12.00 6.40 12.74
C MET A 1 -10.64 6.70 12.11
N ARG A 2 -10.19 5.91 11.11
CA ARG A 2 -8.91 6.14 10.41
C ARG A 2 -9.20 6.75 9.05
N LEU A 3 -8.50 7.82 8.69
CA LEU A 3 -8.64 8.48 7.40
C LEU A 3 -7.44 8.15 6.51
N GLY A 4 -7.72 8.00 5.22
CA GLY A 4 -6.72 7.67 4.19
C GLY A 4 -7.12 8.22 2.83
N GLY A 5 -6.18 8.19 1.91
CA GLY A 5 -6.36 8.68 0.54
C GLY A 5 -5.10 8.43 -0.29
N PRO A 6 -5.09 8.86 -1.56
CA PRO A 6 -3.91 8.77 -2.41
C PRO A 6 -2.76 9.58 -1.83
N VAL A 7 -1.57 9.00 -1.87
CA VAL A 7 -0.30 9.66 -1.54
C VAL A 7 0.53 9.77 -2.82
N PHE A 8 1.20 10.91 -3.01
CA PHE A 8 1.94 11.23 -4.23
C PHE A 8 3.42 11.42 -3.90
N GLY A 9 4.32 11.04 -4.81
CA GLY A 9 5.78 11.18 -4.66
C GLY A 9 6.52 9.86 -4.83
N GLU A 10 7.78 9.83 -4.37
CA GLU A 10 8.58 8.59 -4.32
C GLU A 10 8.12 7.72 -3.14
N THR A 11 7.24 6.76 -3.44
CA THR A 11 6.73 5.78 -2.47
C THR A 11 7.25 4.38 -2.76
N SER A 12 8.36 4.26 -3.50
CA SER A 12 9.02 2.98 -3.83
C SER A 12 9.79 2.41 -2.63
N ASN A 13 10.10 3.25 -1.63
CA ASN A 13 10.71 2.85 -0.37
C ASN A 13 9.64 2.84 0.76
N PRO A 14 9.58 1.78 1.59
CA PRO A 14 8.62 1.67 2.69
C PRO A 14 8.63 2.82 3.70
N ASP A 15 9.81 3.32 4.09
CA ASP A 15 9.92 4.41 5.06
C ASP A 15 9.44 5.74 4.44
N ASN A 16 9.82 6.02 3.20
CA ASN A 16 9.37 7.22 2.47
C ASN A 16 7.85 7.19 2.24
N TRP A 17 7.29 6.02 1.92
CA TRP A 17 5.85 5.82 1.80
C TRP A 17 5.14 6.11 3.12
N ALA A 18 5.61 5.55 4.24
CA ALA A 18 5.02 5.78 5.54
C ALA A 18 5.07 7.27 5.92
N GLU A 19 6.19 7.94 5.68
CA GLU A 19 6.34 9.39 5.91
C GLU A 19 5.33 10.19 5.07
N ALA A 20 5.17 9.86 3.78
CA ALA A 20 4.20 10.52 2.91
C ALA A 20 2.76 10.37 3.42
N VAL A 21 2.37 9.18 3.90
CA VAL A 21 1.06 8.96 4.53
C VAL A 21 0.89 9.85 5.78
N LYS A 22 1.91 9.92 6.64
CA LYS A 22 1.86 10.74 7.86
C LYS A 22 1.83 12.24 7.56
N ASN A 23 2.52 12.70 6.52
CA ASN A 23 2.53 14.11 6.10
C ASN A 23 1.15 14.61 5.67
N HIS A 24 0.28 13.72 5.19
CA HIS A 24 -1.13 14.05 4.91
C HIS A 24 -2.05 13.95 6.14
N GLY A 25 -1.52 13.61 7.32
CA GLY A 25 -2.32 13.40 8.54
C GLY A 25 -3.13 12.11 8.52
N TYR A 26 -2.82 11.19 7.61
CA TYR A 26 -3.52 9.92 7.49
C TYR A 26 -3.01 8.88 8.49
N SER A 27 -3.89 7.91 8.75
CA SER A 27 -3.59 6.71 9.54
C SER A 27 -4.07 5.44 8.83
N ALA A 28 -4.56 5.57 7.60
CA ALA A 28 -4.86 4.48 6.68
C ALA A 28 -4.33 4.81 5.28
N ALA A 29 -3.97 3.80 4.51
CA ALA A 29 -3.43 3.96 3.16
C ALA A 29 -3.82 2.77 2.27
N TYR A 30 -3.78 2.95 0.95
CA TYR A 30 -3.89 1.83 -0.01
C TYR A 30 -2.68 0.90 0.10
N CYS A 31 -2.84 -0.35 -0.33
CA CYS A 31 -1.73 -1.30 -0.41
C CYS A 31 -0.65 -0.75 -1.36
N PRO A 32 0.59 -0.54 -0.87
CA PRO A 32 1.65 0.08 -1.66
C PRO A 32 2.34 -0.88 -2.64
N VAL A 33 2.01 -2.18 -2.56
CA VAL A 33 2.60 -3.26 -3.35
C VAL A 33 1.52 -4.08 -4.04
N ASN A 34 1.90 -4.81 -5.09
CA ASN A 34 1.01 -5.69 -5.87
C ASN A 34 1.26 -7.18 -5.54
N SER A 35 0.48 -8.08 -6.16
CA SER A 35 0.58 -9.53 -5.95
C SER A 35 1.91 -10.14 -6.40
N GLU A 36 2.64 -9.46 -7.28
CA GLU A 36 3.91 -9.93 -7.87
C GLU A 36 5.13 -9.49 -7.07
N SER A 37 4.94 -8.71 -6.00
CA SER A 37 6.03 -8.24 -5.14
C SER A 37 6.60 -9.40 -4.32
N ASP A 38 7.93 -9.43 -4.16
CA ASP A 38 8.58 -10.47 -3.37
C ASP A 38 8.28 -10.33 -1.87
N GLU A 39 8.43 -11.44 -1.13
CA GLU A 39 8.10 -11.53 0.30
C GLU A 39 8.90 -10.53 1.14
N ALA A 40 10.17 -10.28 0.82
CA ALA A 40 11.00 -9.33 1.56
C ALA A 40 10.51 -7.89 1.37
N THR A 41 10.08 -7.54 0.15
CA THR A 41 9.45 -6.25 -0.12
C THR A 41 8.13 -6.12 0.65
N ILE A 42 7.28 -7.15 0.64
CA ILE A 42 6.01 -7.17 1.38
C ILE A 42 6.25 -6.95 2.89
N ASP A 43 7.18 -7.71 3.48
CA ASP A 43 7.52 -7.61 4.90
C ASP A 43 8.03 -6.22 5.28
N ALA A 44 8.84 -5.60 4.41
CA ALA A 44 9.36 -4.25 4.65
C ALA A 44 8.24 -3.20 4.73
N TYR A 45 7.21 -3.30 3.88
CA TYR A 45 6.02 -2.42 3.96
C TYR A 45 5.15 -2.73 5.18
N ILE A 46 5.00 -4.00 5.56
CA ILE A 46 4.29 -4.39 6.78
C ILE A 46 4.94 -3.74 8.01
N ASP A 47 6.27 -3.81 8.11
CA ASP A 47 6.99 -3.28 9.26
C ASP A 47 6.97 -1.75 9.29
N ALA A 48 7.11 -1.08 8.14
CA ALA A 48 6.95 0.37 8.03
C ALA A 48 5.54 0.83 8.46
N ALA A 49 4.50 0.13 8.00
CA ALA A 49 3.11 0.42 8.36
C ALA A 49 2.86 0.26 9.86
N LYS A 50 3.34 -0.84 10.46
CA LYS A 50 3.24 -1.10 11.91
C LYS A 50 3.95 -0.02 12.72
N LYS A 51 5.18 0.34 12.33
CA LYS A 51 6.00 1.36 13.02
C LYS A 51 5.33 2.74 13.00
N ALA A 52 4.61 3.08 11.94
CA ALA A 52 3.96 4.38 11.76
C ALA A 52 2.49 4.43 12.22
N ASP A 53 1.94 3.32 12.75
CA ASP A 53 0.52 3.12 13.06
C ASP A 53 -0.40 3.42 11.86
N ILE A 54 -0.05 2.84 10.70
CA ILE A 54 -0.81 2.92 9.46
C ILE A 54 -1.51 1.58 9.24
N VAL A 55 -2.81 1.62 8.96
CA VAL A 55 -3.55 0.45 8.46
C VAL A 55 -3.61 0.46 6.95
N ILE A 56 -3.22 -0.65 6.35
CA ILE A 56 -3.41 -0.88 4.92
C ILE A 56 -4.87 -1.26 4.70
N ALA A 57 -5.59 -0.45 3.93
CA ALA A 57 -6.98 -0.67 3.56
C ALA A 57 -7.09 -1.75 2.48
N GLU A 58 -8.27 -2.38 2.39
CA GLU A 58 -8.55 -3.29 1.28
C GLU A 58 -8.43 -2.55 -0.06
N VAL A 59 -7.84 -3.21 -1.04
CA VAL A 59 -7.77 -2.73 -2.42
C VAL A 59 -8.47 -3.76 -3.29
N GLY A 60 -9.39 -3.31 -4.14
CA GLY A 60 -10.01 -4.18 -5.13
C GLY A 60 -9.00 -4.55 -6.21
N ALA A 61 -9.06 -5.78 -6.71
CA ALA A 61 -8.32 -6.15 -7.91
C ALA A 61 -8.94 -5.41 -9.11
N TRP A 62 -8.17 -4.52 -9.74
CA TRP A 62 -8.55 -3.85 -10.98
C TRP A 62 -8.13 -4.70 -12.18
N SER A 63 -8.79 -5.84 -12.30
CA SER A 63 -8.71 -6.75 -13.44
C SER A 63 -10.12 -7.10 -13.92
N ASN A 64 -10.23 -7.79 -15.05
CA ASN A 64 -11.50 -8.39 -15.46
C ASN A 64 -11.54 -9.85 -14.94
N PRO A 65 -12.13 -10.13 -13.76
CA PRO A 65 -12.17 -11.48 -13.18
C PRO A 65 -13.01 -12.47 -13.97
N ILE A 66 -13.77 -12.00 -14.98
CA ILE A 66 -14.58 -12.82 -15.88
C ILE A 66 -13.87 -13.02 -17.23
N SER A 67 -12.75 -12.32 -17.49
CA SER A 67 -11.97 -12.57 -18.69
C SER A 67 -11.43 -13.98 -18.64
N ILE A 68 -11.56 -14.69 -19.76
CA ILE A 68 -10.75 -15.88 -19.97
C ILE A 68 -9.29 -15.41 -20.06
N ASP A 69 -8.39 -16.17 -19.45
CA ASP A 69 -6.96 -15.94 -19.58
C ASP A 69 -6.56 -16.45 -20.97
N ASP A 70 -6.52 -15.55 -21.96
CA ASP A 70 -6.04 -15.88 -23.30
C ASP A 70 -4.51 -15.85 -23.29
N THR A 71 -3.91 -17.03 -23.45
CA THR A 71 -2.45 -17.27 -23.61
C THR A 71 -1.84 -16.56 -24.80
#